data_AF-A0A4Q2CZP8-F1
#
_entry.id   AF-A0A4Q2CZP8-F1
#
_cell.length_a   1.000
_cell.length_b   1.000
_cell.length_c   1.000
_cell.angle_alpha   90.00
_cell.angle_beta   90.00
_cell.angle_gamma   90.00
#
_symmetry.space_group_name_H-M   'P 1'
#
loop_
_entity.id
_entity.type
_entity.pdbx_description
1 polymer ?
#
loop_
_entity_poly.entity_id
_entity_poly.type
_entity_poly.pdbx_seq_one_letter_code
_entity_poly.pdbx_strand_id
1 'polypeptide(L)'
;MPKPALKVDNALSPYSSTKSKTVTFYDGKMQPHEYTPFVHDKGDYDAWCAIFEAITPQFVETPDSSLLCCIDESTARQMSVHEFQDILRRRSAIVITNYARERLEFNLEGLGKLADVDHQMDIQDQTLPVLEGNFQCRVFAGTLRDLYKTSIEPPNKKKSLNALFLPNAHALVEETPYATDVHAVHRIAGHDKHCIRQMLTAEIRFSLAATQGAHHYYHIDSRGDGTFIDVVKGEKLWVIAEPKVRKKETSTRQWTKENLDLTCLDPSQWNVEAVLLTEGTRLIMRPGTVHAAFTTADAICRGGHFLATSTMSQTLYGAIHSFFKGQVITNIDQPSIQSRVNAIICYFYKSMVLDKPDLRHPPNISTQHGLEQLLATVCLAELQNVICGLSYLATNEDLFVWRLQEAGISADEALSEYDVSAATYSMRMENVYSRGRAIGLLKAVFARVTIQDSEGNAVEGWSELFIPMLAQLIVALRNYYQMAFENAEGDEGSDTTDEDCQQRDDDLVDFTIPPSSLFYRQLEWTSSRWPELQAAVDRLSLDDDNSSFLAWDFPQITITAVSSPLHSCKKSLPHIGIGL
;
A
#
# COMPACT_ATOMS: atom_id res chain seq x y z
N MET A 1 -18.71 20.31 2.27
CA MET A 1 -19.13 21.44 1.40
C MET A 1 -18.73 21.18 -0.06
N PRO A 2 -19.36 21.79 -1.09
CA PRO A 2 -18.88 21.65 -2.47
C PRO A 2 -17.48 22.25 -2.63
N LYS A 3 -16.57 21.52 -3.28
CA LYS A 3 -15.19 21.98 -3.53
C LYS A 3 -15.16 23.23 -4.41
N PRO A 4 -14.20 24.15 -4.22
CA PRO A 4 -14.07 25.32 -5.07
C PRO A 4 -13.77 24.93 -6.51
N ALA A 5 -14.28 25.69 -7.48
CA ALA A 5 -14.00 25.48 -8.89
C ALA A 5 -12.57 25.90 -9.26
N LEU A 6 -11.91 25.10 -10.08
CA LEU A 6 -10.57 25.37 -10.59
C LEU A 6 -10.57 26.60 -11.51
N LYS A 7 -9.64 27.54 -11.27
CA LYS A 7 -9.45 28.74 -12.10
C LYS A 7 -8.20 28.61 -12.97
N VAL A 8 -8.34 28.58 -14.29
CA VAL A 8 -7.21 28.35 -15.22
C VAL A 8 -6.60 29.61 -15.84
N ASP A 9 -7.27 30.77 -15.77
CA ASP A 9 -6.89 31.96 -16.57
C ASP A 9 -6.06 33.02 -15.83
N ASN A 10 -5.48 32.70 -14.67
CA ASN A 10 -4.75 33.66 -13.86
C ASN A 10 -3.32 33.87 -14.39
N ALA A 11 -2.84 35.11 -14.38
CA ALA A 11 -1.43 35.39 -14.61
C ALA A 11 -0.60 34.90 -13.42
N LEU A 12 0.52 34.25 -13.71
CA LEU A 12 1.37 33.56 -12.75
C LEU A 12 2.84 33.87 -13.04
N SER A 13 3.65 33.91 -11.98
CA SER A 13 5.11 33.97 -12.10
C SER A 13 5.68 32.80 -11.31
N PRO A 14 6.20 31.75 -11.97
CA PRO A 14 6.85 30.66 -11.27
C PRO A 14 7.98 31.20 -10.39
N TYR A 15 8.01 30.88 -9.10
CA TYR A 15 9.10 31.31 -8.20
C TYR A 15 10.47 30.89 -8.75
N SER A 16 10.53 29.68 -9.33
CA SER A 16 11.74 29.14 -9.93
C SER A 16 12.31 29.97 -11.08
N SER A 17 11.51 30.81 -11.76
CA SER A 17 12.01 31.72 -12.81
C SER A 17 12.96 32.79 -12.29
N THR A 18 12.95 33.05 -10.97
CA THR A 18 13.88 33.98 -10.31
C THR A 18 15.19 33.30 -9.89
N LYS A 19 15.35 32.01 -10.16
CA LYS A 19 16.48 31.17 -9.79
C LYS A 19 17.08 30.52 -11.03
N SER A 20 18.34 30.11 -10.96
CA SER A 20 19.06 29.48 -12.07
C SER A 20 19.63 28.10 -11.71
N LYS A 21 18.99 27.37 -10.78
CA LYS A 21 19.44 26.04 -10.39
C LYS A 21 19.06 25.03 -11.48
N THR A 22 20.07 24.45 -12.12
CA THR A 22 19.91 23.30 -13.01
C THR A 22 20.38 22.05 -12.28
N VAL A 23 19.66 20.95 -12.44
CA VAL A 23 19.98 19.66 -11.81
C VAL A 23 20.07 18.60 -12.91
N THR A 24 20.97 17.63 -12.74
CA THR A 24 21.09 16.49 -13.64
C THR A 24 20.40 15.27 -13.03
N PHE A 25 19.49 14.66 -13.77
CA PHE A 25 18.86 13.38 -13.42
C PHE A 25 19.26 12.31 -14.43
N TYR A 26 19.15 11.05 -14.04
CA TYR A 26 19.46 9.91 -14.89
C TYR A 26 18.19 9.11 -15.19
N ASP A 27 18.01 8.72 -16.45
CA ASP A 27 16.88 7.86 -16.84
C ASP A 27 17.18 6.36 -16.59
N GLY A 28 16.20 5.50 -16.85
CA GLY A 28 16.36 4.04 -16.70
C GLY A 28 17.41 3.41 -17.65
N LYS A 29 17.92 4.16 -18.64
CA LYS A 29 19.04 3.78 -19.52
C LYS A 29 20.36 4.41 -19.07
N MET A 30 20.38 4.97 -17.86
CA MET A 30 21.51 5.65 -17.24
C MET A 30 22.00 6.86 -18.06
N GLN A 31 21.13 7.46 -18.88
CA GLN A 31 21.48 8.67 -19.63
C GLN A 31 21.19 9.92 -18.79
N PRO A 32 22.10 10.91 -18.77
CA PRO A 32 21.90 12.15 -18.02
C PRO A 32 20.96 13.10 -18.77
N HIS A 33 20.12 13.81 -18.02
CA HIS A 33 19.20 14.84 -18.49
C HIS A 33 19.29 16.07 -17.58
N GLU A 34 19.48 17.24 -18.18
CA GLU A 34 19.48 18.51 -17.45
C GLU A 34 18.05 19.04 -17.28
N TYR A 35 17.72 19.48 -16.08
CA TYR A 35 16.41 19.99 -15.75
C TYR A 35 16.49 21.27 -14.91
N THR A 36 15.66 22.25 -15.29
CA THR A 36 15.44 23.47 -14.52
C THR A 36 14.04 23.40 -13.89
N PRO A 37 13.92 23.43 -12.56
CA PRO A 37 12.64 23.31 -11.88
C PRO A 37 11.61 24.34 -12.33
N PHE A 38 10.40 23.89 -12.60
CA PHE A 38 9.21 24.72 -12.81
C PHE A 38 8.30 24.61 -11.58
N VAL A 39 8.40 25.57 -10.66
CA VAL A 39 7.66 25.56 -9.39
C VAL A 39 7.20 26.98 -9.05
N HIS A 40 5.93 27.12 -8.66
CA HIS A 40 5.30 28.42 -8.39
C HIS A 40 5.45 28.89 -6.96
N ASP A 41 5.29 28.00 -6.00
CA ASP A 41 5.42 28.33 -4.59
C ASP A 41 6.88 28.27 -4.12
N LYS A 42 7.26 29.20 -3.22
CA LYS A 42 8.62 29.24 -2.66
C LYS A 42 8.88 28.05 -1.74
N GLY A 43 7.91 27.69 -0.89
CA GLY A 43 8.03 26.56 0.03
C GLY A 43 8.24 25.25 -0.73
N ASP A 44 7.44 25.02 -1.77
CA ASP A 44 7.60 23.86 -2.64
C ASP A 44 8.96 23.85 -3.36
N TYR A 45 9.43 25.00 -3.85
CA TYR A 45 10.73 25.09 -4.50
C TYR A 45 11.87 24.75 -3.54
N ASP A 46 11.84 25.28 -2.32
CA ASP A 46 12.85 25.04 -1.30
C ASP A 46 12.84 23.54 -0.89
N ALA A 47 11.67 22.94 -0.70
CA ALA A 47 11.51 21.52 -0.39
C ALA A 47 12.06 20.62 -1.50
N TRP A 48 11.68 20.85 -2.77
CA TRP A 48 12.19 20.07 -3.89
C TRP A 48 13.69 20.26 -4.11
N CYS A 49 14.22 21.45 -3.85
CA CYS A 49 15.67 21.67 -3.88
C CYS A 49 16.40 20.82 -2.84
N ALA A 50 15.85 20.69 -1.63
CA ALA A 50 16.40 19.82 -0.58
C ALA A 50 16.32 18.35 -0.98
N ILE A 51 15.20 17.90 -1.55
CA ILE A 51 15.06 16.55 -2.11
C ILE A 51 16.11 16.30 -3.19
N PHE A 52 16.30 17.23 -4.13
CA PHE A 52 17.29 17.09 -5.20
C PHE A 52 18.72 17.00 -4.68
N GLU A 53 19.04 17.72 -3.61
CA GLU A 53 20.37 17.67 -2.98
C GLU A 53 20.62 16.36 -2.21
N ALA A 54 19.56 15.69 -1.75
CA ALA A 54 19.65 14.40 -1.06
C ALA A 54 19.82 13.21 -2.02
N ILE A 55 19.48 13.36 -3.31
CA ILE A 55 19.53 12.28 -4.30
C ILE A 55 20.98 11.84 -4.55
N THR A 56 21.21 10.54 -4.48
CA THR A 56 22.44 9.88 -4.93
C THR A 56 22.13 8.97 -6.12
N PRO A 57 22.84 9.04 -7.27
CA PRO A 57 22.53 8.23 -8.44
C PRO A 57 23.19 6.84 -8.36
N GLN A 58 23.00 6.10 -7.26
CA GLN A 58 23.72 4.84 -7.02
C GLN A 58 23.43 3.78 -8.07
N PHE A 59 22.24 3.75 -8.69
CA PHE A 59 21.97 2.82 -9.79
C PHE A 59 22.86 3.03 -11.03
N VAL A 60 23.53 4.19 -11.13
CA VAL A 60 24.54 4.48 -12.16
C VAL A 60 25.94 4.19 -11.63
N GLU A 61 26.24 4.61 -10.40
CA GLU A 61 27.60 4.53 -9.81
C GLU A 61 27.93 3.14 -9.25
N THR A 62 26.99 2.53 -8.53
CA THR A 62 27.12 1.24 -7.83
C THR A 62 25.81 0.42 -7.94
N PRO A 63 25.47 -0.11 -9.13
CA PRO A 63 24.18 -0.74 -9.39
C PRO A 63 23.82 -1.92 -8.46
N ASP A 64 24.82 -2.63 -7.95
CA ASP A 64 24.61 -3.79 -7.08
C ASP A 64 24.13 -3.42 -5.67
N SER A 65 24.42 -2.21 -5.19
CA SER A 65 23.95 -1.72 -3.88
C SER A 65 22.74 -0.79 -3.98
N SER A 66 22.32 -0.43 -5.20
CA SER A 66 21.23 0.51 -5.41
C SER A 66 19.87 -0.02 -4.94
N LEU A 67 19.01 0.91 -4.54
CA LEU A 67 17.57 0.75 -4.31
C LEU A 67 16.81 0.42 -5.61
N LEU A 68 17.36 0.84 -6.75
CA LEU A 68 16.77 0.70 -8.07
C LEU A 68 17.45 -0.42 -8.87
N CYS A 69 16.67 -1.16 -9.65
CA CYS A 69 17.20 -2.08 -10.64
C CYS A 69 16.64 -1.73 -12.02
N CYS A 70 17.51 -1.25 -12.92
CA CYS A 70 17.14 -0.91 -14.28
C CYS A 70 17.42 -2.09 -15.22
N ILE A 71 16.39 -2.54 -15.93
CA ILE A 71 16.47 -3.62 -16.93
C ILE A 71 15.66 -3.22 -18.18
N ASP A 72 15.90 -3.86 -19.31
CA ASP A 72 15.04 -3.69 -20.49
C ASP A 72 13.91 -4.72 -20.51
N GLU A 73 12.87 -4.44 -21.30
CA GLU A 73 11.71 -5.33 -21.44
C GLU A 73 12.11 -6.74 -21.93
N SER A 74 13.12 -6.85 -22.80
CA SER A 74 13.53 -8.14 -23.36
C SER A 74 14.11 -9.06 -22.28
N THR A 75 14.88 -8.49 -21.35
CA THR A 75 15.45 -9.14 -20.19
C THR A 75 14.34 -9.50 -19.21
N ALA A 76 13.47 -8.55 -18.87
CA ALA A 76 12.36 -8.77 -17.95
C ALA A 76 11.43 -9.91 -18.39
N ARG A 77 11.16 -10.04 -19.71
CA ARG A 77 10.33 -11.12 -20.27
C ARG A 77 10.96 -12.51 -20.19
N GLN A 78 12.28 -12.60 -20.09
CA GLN A 78 12.99 -13.88 -19.97
C GLN A 78 13.08 -14.37 -18.52
N MET A 79 12.82 -13.50 -17.55
CA MET A 79 12.87 -13.84 -16.14
C MET A 79 11.72 -14.76 -15.76
N SER A 80 12.02 -15.77 -14.96
CA SER A 80 11.01 -16.53 -14.22
C SER A 80 10.33 -15.67 -13.15
N VAL A 81 9.17 -16.14 -12.68
CA VAL A 81 8.45 -15.52 -11.56
C VAL A 81 9.34 -15.38 -10.33
N HIS A 82 10.12 -16.41 -10.00
CA HIS A 82 11.00 -16.40 -8.84
C HIS A 82 12.17 -15.42 -8.99
N GLU A 83 12.81 -15.35 -10.15
CA GLU A 83 13.91 -14.40 -10.38
C GLU A 83 13.40 -12.96 -10.29
N PHE A 84 12.24 -12.66 -10.91
CA PHE A 84 11.65 -11.33 -10.87
C PHE A 84 11.28 -10.91 -9.44
N GLN A 85 10.58 -11.80 -8.73
CA GLN A 85 10.17 -11.54 -7.35
C GLN A 85 11.34 -11.47 -6.36
N ASP A 86 12.46 -12.16 -6.62
CA ASP A 86 13.69 -12.01 -5.83
C ASP A 86 14.35 -10.65 -6.03
N ILE A 87 14.35 -10.11 -7.26
CA ILE A 87 14.78 -8.71 -7.48
C ILE A 87 13.86 -7.76 -6.71
N LEU A 88 12.53 -7.92 -6.85
CA LEU A 88 11.55 -7.06 -6.17
C LEU A 88 11.68 -7.11 -4.65
N ARG A 89 12.10 -8.24 -4.08
CA ARG A 89 12.38 -8.39 -2.66
C ARG A 89 13.64 -7.64 -2.23
N ARG A 90 14.69 -7.70 -3.04
CA ARG A 90 16.01 -7.13 -2.73
C ARG A 90 16.12 -5.63 -3.02
N ARG A 91 15.33 -5.13 -3.97
CA ARG A 91 15.33 -3.74 -4.43
C ARG A 91 14.04 -3.06 -3.99
N SER A 92 14.08 -1.75 -3.82
CA SER A 92 12.88 -0.96 -3.53
C SER A 92 12.05 -0.73 -4.79
N ALA A 93 12.70 -0.59 -5.95
CA ALA A 93 12.00 -0.53 -7.23
C ALA A 93 12.77 -1.15 -8.41
N ILE A 94 12.02 -1.54 -9.44
CA ILE A 94 12.50 -2.04 -10.72
C ILE A 94 12.04 -1.08 -11.82
N VAL A 95 12.95 -0.68 -12.70
CA VAL A 95 12.68 0.16 -13.86
C VAL A 95 12.84 -0.69 -15.11
N ILE A 96 11.77 -0.86 -15.87
CA ILE A 96 11.76 -1.58 -17.14
C ILE A 96 11.72 -0.57 -18.28
N THR A 97 12.80 -0.51 -19.05
CA THR A 97 12.92 0.37 -20.22
C THR A 97 12.40 -0.30 -21.49
N ASN A 98 12.07 0.52 -22.50
CA ASN A 98 11.49 0.09 -23.77
C ASN A 98 10.14 -0.66 -23.63
N TYR A 99 9.41 -0.38 -22.55
CA TYR A 99 8.09 -0.90 -22.23
C TYR A 99 6.97 -0.11 -22.93
N ALA A 100 7.06 0.11 -24.23
CA ALA A 100 6.07 0.89 -24.97
C ALA A 100 4.90 0.01 -25.43
N ARG A 101 3.70 0.22 -24.86
CA ARG A 101 2.45 -0.50 -25.22
C ARG A 101 1.41 0.38 -25.91
N GLU A 102 1.37 1.66 -25.54
CA GLU A 102 0.43 2.66 -26.01
C GLU A 102 1.22 3.93 -26.38
N ARG A 103 0.72 4.72 -27.32
CA ARG A 103 1.22 6.06 -27.61
C ARG A 103 0.06 7.04 -27.55
N LEU A 104 0.15 7.99 -26.64
CA LEU A 104 -0.82 9.08 -26.48
C LEU A 104 -0.10 10.41 -26.63
N GLU A 105 -0.85 11.45 -26.95
CA GLU A 105 -0.37 12.83 -26.89
C GLU A 105 -1.05 13.57 -25.74
N PHE A 106 -0.37 14.59 -25.19
CA PHE A 106 -0.96 15.46 -24.17
C PHE A 106 -1.93 16.46 -24.82
N ASN A 107 -3.01 15.93 -25.39
CA ASN A 107 -4.08 16.69 -26.03
C ASN A 107 -5.44 16.13 -25.60
N LEU A 108 -6.54 16.75 -26.03
CA LEU A 108 -7.89 16.31 -25.64
C LEU A 108 -8.21 14.88 -26.08
N GLU A 109 -7.64 14.40 -27.19
CA GLU A 109 -7.85 13.01 -27.64
C GLU A 109 -7.16 12.02 -26.70
N GLY A 110 -5.89 12.27 -26.36
CA GLY A 110 -5.12 11.43 -25.45
C GLY A 110 -5.66 11.46 -24.02
N LEU A 111 -6.00 12.64 -23.52
CA LEU A 111 -6.65 12.78 -22.20
C LEU A 111 -8.03 12.12 -22.17
N GLY A 112 -8.77 12.15 -23.28
CA GLY A 112 -10.05 11.44 -23.45
C GLY A 112 -9.93 9.91 -23.38
N LYS A 113 -8.71 9.34 -23.42
CA LYS A 113 -8.47 7.90 -23.15
C LYS A 113 -8.32 7.58 -21.66
N LEU A 114 -8.25 8.59 -20.80
CA LEU A 114 -8.14 8.43 -19.35
C LEU A 114 -9.51 8.47 -18.69
N ALA A 115 -10.32 9.46 -19.06
CA ALA A 115 -11.70 9.66 -18.63
C ALA A 115 -12.41 10.60 -19.61
N ASP A 116 -13.72 10.83 -19.42
CA ASP A 116 -14.42 11.92 -20.10
C ASP A 116 -13.75 13.26 -19.75
N VAL A 117 -13.34 14.02 -20.77
CA VAL A 117 -12.55 15.24 -20.61
C VAL A 117 -13.33 16.37 -19.95
N ASP A 118 -14.66 16.30 -19.95
CA ASP A 118 -15.56 17.29 -19.35
C ASP A 118 -16.14 16.81 -18.01
N HIS A 119 -15.81 15.60 -17.56
CA HIS A 119 -16.22 15.10 -16.25
C HIS A 119 -15.55 15.90 -15.13
N GLN A 120 -16.35 16.37 -14.17
CA GLN A 120 -15.82 17.04 -12.98
C GLN A 120 -15.14 16.04 -12.06
N MET A 121 -13.92 16.37 -11.65
CA MET A 121 -13.08 15.54 -10.81
C MET A 121 -12.21 16.42 -9.91
N ASP A 122 -11.57 15.76 -8.94
CA ASP A 122 -10.58 16.39 -8.08
C ASP A 122 -9.28 16.64 -8.84
N ILE A 123 -8.86 17.90 -8.87
CA ILE A 123 -7.57 18.32 -9.42
C ILE A 123 -6.82 19.08 -8.33
N GLN A 124 -5.57 18.69 -8.11
CA GLN A 124 -4.68 19.43 -7.24
C GLN A 124 -4.03 20.59 -8.00
N ASP A 125 -4.21 21.81 -7.50
CA ASP A 125 -3.56 23.02 -7.99
C ASP A 125 -2.36 23.38 -7.11
N GLN A 126 -1.20 22.89 -7.52
CA GLN A 126 0.08 23.05 -6.81
C GLN A 126 0.79 24.35 -7.18
N THR A 127 0.08 25.23 -7.88
CA THR A 127 0.47 26.63 -8.08
C THR A 127 0.27 27.44 -6.79
N LEU A 128 -0.70 27.03 -5.96
CA LEU A 128 -1.09 27.73 -4.74
C LEU A 128 -0.23 27.29 -3.56
N PRO A 129 0.08 28.16 -2.59
CA PRO A 129 0.81 27.76 -1.38
C PRO A 129 0.01 26.75 -0.55
N VAL A 130 0.70 25.90 0.22
CA VAL A 130 0.06 25.12 1.28
C VAL A 130 -0.30 26.09 2.41
N LEU A 131 -1.54 26.05 2.89
CA LEU A 131 -1.99 26.88 4.00
C LEU A 131 -1.94 26.05 5.28
N GLU A 132 -1.15 26.49 6.26
CA GLU A 132 -1.08 25.88 7.61
C GLU A 132 -0.78 24.37 7.59
N GLY A 133 0.00 23.90 6.61
CA GLY A 133 0.31 22.48 6.44
C GLY A 133 -0.83 21.63 5.85
N ASN A 134 -1.98 22.23 5.54
CA ASN A 134 -3.11 21.55 4.93
C ASN A 134 -2.98 21.49 3.41
N PHE A 135 -2.54 20.34 2.89
CA PHE A 135 -2.44 20.11 1.44
C PHE A 135 -3.80 20.03 0.73
N GLN A 136 -4.90 19.74 1.44
CA GLN A 136 -6.24 19.65 0.85
C GLN A 136 -6.76 20.99 0.37
N CYS A 137 -6.20 22.12 0.84
CA CYS A 137 -6.53 23.45 0.32
C CYS A 137 -6.17 23.62 -1.17
N ARG A 138 -5.36 22.71 -1.71
CA ARG A 138 -4.99 22.67 -3.13
C ARG A 138 -5.95 21.82 -3.98
N VAL A 139 -6.98 21.18 -3.41
CA VAL A 139 -7.90 20.31 -4.16
C VAL A 139 -9.12 21.09 -4.66
N PHE A 140 -9.30 21.15 -5.97
CA PHE A 140 -10.38 21.86 -6.64
C PHE A 140 -11.21 20.92 -7.52
N ALA A 141 -12.48 21.28 -7.75
CA ALA A 141 -13.29 20.65 -8.78
C ALA A 141 -12.90 21.24 -10.16
N GLY A 142 -12.45 20.39 -11.08
CA GLY A 142 -12.14 20.78 -12.46
C GLY A 142 -12.20 19.59 -13.42
N THR A 143 -11.63 19.74 -14.62
CA THR A 143 -11.74 18.75 -15.70
C THR A 143 -10.40 18.46 -16.40
N LEU A 144 -10.29 17.36 -17.16
CA LEU A 144 -9.09 17.12 -17.98
C LEU A 144 -8.94 18.17 -19.10
N ARG A 145 -10.04 18.79 -19.54
CA ARG A 145 -9.98 19.94 -20.44
C ARG A 145 -9.25 21.12 -19.79
N ASP A 146 -9.38 21.33 -18.50
CA ASP A 146 -8.68 22.39 -17.78
C ASP A 146 -7.17 22.10 -17.68
N LEU A 147 -6.78 20.83 -17.47
CA LEU A 147 -5.38 20.38 -17.58
C LEU A 147 -4.81 20.68 -18.98
N TYR A 148 -5.56 20.33 -20.03
CA TYR A 148 -5.11 20.60 -21.40
C TYR A 148 -4.95 22.09 -21.66
N LYS A 149 -5.94 22.91 -21.29
CA LYS A 149 -5.88 24.37 -21.48
C LYS A 149 -4.62 24.94 -20.85
N THR A 150 -4.31 24.60 -19.60
CA THR A 150 -3.10 25.13 -18.95
C THR A 150 -1.81 24.62 -19.58
N SER A 151 -1.78 23.38 -20.10
CA SER A 151 -0.58 22.80 -20.73
C SER A 151 -0.13 23.53 -22.01
N ILE A 152 -1.06 24.16 -22.72
CA ILE A 152 -0.79 24.90 -23.97
C ILE A 152 -0.60 26.41 -23.77
N GLU A 153 -0.85 26.92 -22.56
CA GLU A 153 -0.63 28.34 -22.24
C GLU A 153 0.87 28.67 -22.19
N PRO A 154 1.25 29.95 -22.37
CA PRO A 154 2.63 30.40 -22.17
C PRO A 154 3.07 30.20 -20.70
N PRO A 155 4.41 30.12 -20.43
CA PRO A 155 4.93 29.80 -19.10
C PRO A 155 4.41 30.66 -17.94
N ASN A 156 4.04 31.92 -18.20
CA ASN A 156 3.47 32.85 -17.21
C ASN A 156 1.97 32.65 -16.94
N LYS A 157 1.37 31.60 -17.50
CA LYS A 157 -0.02 31.20 -17.29
C LYS A 157 -0.17 29.68 -17.09
N LYS A 158 0.90 28.92 -17.31
CA LYS A 158 0.94 27.50 -16.98
C LYS A 158 0.82 27.29 -15.47
N LYS A 159 0.00 26.32 -15.10
CA LYS A 159 -0.25 25.88 -13.72
C LYS A 159 0.35 24.50 -13.50
N SER A 160 0.77 24.24 -12.27
CA SER A 160 1.19 22.91 -11.83
C SER A 160 -0.04 22.15 -11.35
N LEU A 161 -0.71 21.44 -12.25
CA LEU A 161 -1.94 20.70 -12.00
C LEU A 161 -1.72 19.18 -12.00
N ASN A 162 -2.39 18.49 -11.08
CA ASN A 162 -2.32 17.03 -10.96
C ASN A 162 -3.72 16.40 -10.85
N ALA A 163 -4.06 15.52 -11.78
CA ALA A 163 -5.21 14.64 -11.73
C ALA A 163 -4.74 13.22 -11.40
N LEU A 164 -4.81 12.86 -10.12
CA LEU A 164 -4.23 11.62 -9.59
C LEU A 164 -5.18 10.43 -9.59
N PHE A 165 -6.47 10.70 -9.38
CA PHE A 165 -7.45 9.66 -9.16
C PHE A 165 -8.37 9.54 -10.37
N LEU A 166 -7.94 8.72 -11.34
CA LEU A 166 -8.76 8.34 -12.49
C LEU A 166 -8.86 6.81 -12.53
N PRO A 167 -9.81 6.19 -11.80
CA PRO A 167 -10.06 4.76 -11.85
C PRO A 167 -10.23 4.26 -13.29
N ASN A 168 -9.52 3.19 -13.65
CA ASN A 168 -9.57 2.61 -14.98
C ASN A 168 -10.23 1.23 -14.95
N ALA A 169 -11.55 1.22 -14.74
CA ALA A 169 -12.36 0.00 -14.58
C ALA A 169 -12.27 -0.98 -15.76
N HIS A 170 -11.90 -0.50 -16.94
CA HIS A 170 -11.80 -1.27 -18.18
C HIS A 170 -10.35 -1.62 -18.57
N ALA A 171 -9.37 -1.25 -17.75
CA ALA A 171 -7.99 -1.64 -17.96
C ALA A 171 -7.84 -3.16 -17.98
N LEU A 172 -6.96 -3.63 -18.86
CA LEU A 172 -6.59 -5.04 -18.87
C LEU A 172 -5.79 -5.38 -17.60
N VAL A 173 -6.15 -6.50 -16.96
CA VAL A 173 -5.45 -7.05 -15.80
C VAL A 173 -4.73 -8.33 -16.26
N GLU A 174 -3.49 -8.19 -16.72
CA GLU A 174 -2.68 -9.32 -17.19
C GLU A 174 -1.95 -10.03 -16.04
N GLU A 175 -1.73 -11.34 -16.17
CA GLU A 175 -0.80 -12.06 -15.30
C GLU A 175 0.61 -11.50 -15.52
N THR A 176 1.29 -11.10 -14.45
CA THR A 176 2.68 -10.64 -14.49
C THR A 176 3.51 -11.41 -13.47
N PRO A 177 4.85 -11.48 -13.64
CA PRO A 177 5.72 -12.17 -12.68
C PRO A 177 5.61 -11.64 -11.24
N TYR A 178 5.25 -10.37 -11.07
CA TYR A 178 5.16 -9.73 -9.76
C TYR A 178 3.74 -9.77 -9.14
N ALA A 179 2.67 -9.93 -9.92
CA ALA A 179 1.29 -9.84 -9.42
C ALA A 179 0.71 -11.22 -9.04
N THR A 180 1.00 -11.66 -7.82
CA THR A 180 0.48 -12.93 -7.29
C THR A 180 -1.02 -12.90 -7.04
N ASP A 181 -1.57 -11.77 -6.60
CA ASP A 181 -3.02 -11.58 -6.47
C ASP A 181 -3.77 -11.80 -7.78
N VAL A 182 -3.30 -11.20 -8.87
CA VAL A 182 -3.89 -11.38 -10.21
C VAL A 182 -3.86 -12.84 -10.63
N HIS A 183 -2.69 -13.48 -10.48
CA HIS A 183 -2.55 -14.89 -10.78
C HIS A 183 -3.48 -15.76 -9.93
N ALA A 184 -3.54 -15.52 -8.62
CA ALA A 184 -4.40 -16.25 -7.70
C ALA A 184 -5.88 -16.12 -8.09
N VAL A 185 -6.35 -14.90 -8.36
CA VAL A 185 -7.74 -14.64 -8.80
C VAL A 185 -8.04 -15.42 -10.07
N HIS A 186 -7.19 -15.37 -11.11
CA HIS A 186 -7.41 -16.13 -12.34
C HIS A 186 -7.50 -17.65 -12.14
N ARG A 187 -6.82 -18.19 -11.11
CA ARG A 187 -6.82 -19.64 -10.83
C ARG A 187 -8.00 -20.11 -9.98
N ILE A 188 -8.65 -19.22 -9.23
CA ILE A 188 -9.73 -19.58 -8.30
C ILE A 188 -11.09 -18.98 -8.70
N ALA A 189 -11.10 -17.90 -9.46
CA ALA A 189 -12.30 -17.16 -9.85
C ALA A 189 -13.33 -18.09 -10.48
N GLY A 190 -14.57 -18.01 -10.01
CA GLY A 190 -15.70 -18.79 -10.52
C GLY A 190 -15.73 -20.27 -10.13
N HIS A 191 -14.71 -20.79 -9.43
CA HIS A 191 -14.61 -22.21 -9.10
C HIS A 191 -14.74 -22.52 -7.60
N ASP A 192 -14.38 -21.57 -6.73
CA ASP A 192 -14.44 -21.77 -5.28
C ASP A 192 -15.53 -20.96 -4.62
N LYS A 193 -16.19 -21.61 -3.65
CA LYS A 193 -17.13 -20.92 -2.78
C LYS A 193 -16.37 -19.90 -1.92
N HIS A 194 -17.02 -18.77 -1.66
CA HIS A 194 -16.55 -17.73 -0.74
C HIS A 194 -15.13 -17.24 -1.08
N CYS A 195 -14.91 -16.99 -2.37
CA CYS A 195 -13.75 -16.28 -2.90
C CYS A 195 -14.25 -15.17 -3.83
N ILE A 196 -13.40 -14.17 -4.04
CA ILE A 196 -13.63 -13.14 -5.04
C ILE A 196 -13.91 -13.77 -6.41
N ARG A 197 -14.93 -13.28 -7.11
CA ARG A 197 -15.36 -13.83 -8.40
C ARG A 197 -14.66 -13.20 -9.58
N GLN A 198 -14.25 -11.95 -9.44
CA GLN A 198 -13.58 -11.17 -10.48
C GLN A 198 -12.69 -10.13 -9.83
N MET A 199 -11.61 -9.75 -10.51
CA MET A 199 -10.75 -8.68 -10.00
C MET A 199 -11.52 -7.35 -9.97
N LEU A 200 -11.37 -6.59 -8.89
CA LEU A 200 -11.94 -5.26 -8.76
C LEU A 200 -11.05 -4.26 -9.52
N THR A 201 -11.11 -4.32 -10.86
CA THR A 201 -10.21 -3.59 -11.75
C THR A 201 -10.20 -2.09 -11.48
N ALA A 202 -11.37 -1.49 -11.21
CA ALA A 202 -11.50 -0.06 -10.93
C ALA A 202 -10.75 0.36 -9.65
N GLU A 203 -10.52 -0.57 -8.74
CA GLU A 203 -9.73 -0.31 -7.53
C GLU A 203 -8.24 -0.38 -7.90
N ILE A 204 -7.79 -1.50 -8.45
CA ILE A 204 -6.35 -1.73 -8.64
C ILE A 204 -5.75 -1.09 -9.90
N ARG A 205 -6.52 -0.45 -10.77
CA ARG A 205 -6.03 0.20 -12.00
C ARG A 205 -6.46 1.65 -12.04
N PHE A 206 -5.51 2.51 -12.33
CA PHE A 206 -5.74 3.94 -12.38
C PHE A 206 -4.96 4.57 -13.53
N SER A 207 -5.35 5.78 -13.87
CA SER A 207 -4.61 6.64 -14.78
C SER A 207 -4.30 7.95 -14.07
N LEU A 208 -3.28 8.65 -14.53
CA LEU A 208 -2.93 9.97 -14.01
C LEU A 208 -2.59 10.89 -15.18
N ALA A 209 -2.95 12.15 -15.03
CA ALA A 209 -2.50 13.23 -15.91
C ALA A 209 -1.96 14.36 -15.05
N ALA A 210 -0.78 14.83 -15.38
CA ALA A 210 -0.10 15.87 -14.64
C ALA A 210 0.55 16.85 -15.60
N THR A 211 0.56 18.12 -15.24
CA THR A 211 1.29 19.16 -16.00
C THR A 211 2.65 19.42 -15.36
N GLN A 212 3.55 20.03 -16.11
CA GLN A 212 4.89 20.36 -15.65
C GLN A 212 4.84 21.09 -14.29
N GLY A 213 5.68 20.67 -13.34
CA GLY A 213 5.76 21.21 -11.98
C GLY A 213 4.85 20.51 -10.97
N ALA A 214 3.92 19.68 -11.42
CA ALA A 214 3.07 18.91 -10.53
C ALA A 214 3.86 17.83 -9.78
N HIS A 215 3.62 17.66 -8.48
CA HIS A 215 4.50 16.88 -7.61
C HIS A 215 3.79 16.25 -6.41
N HIS A 216 4.43 15.30 -5.73
CA HIS A 216 3.99 14.72 -4.46
C HIS A 216 5.22 14.50 -3.58
N TYR A 217 5.10 14.86 -2.31
CA TYR A 217 6.13 14.68 -1.30
C TYR A 217 6.26 13.21 -0.87
N TYR A 218 7.16 12.92 0.07
CA TYR A 218 7.40 11.55 0.52
C TYR A 218 6.13 10.94 1.12
N HIS A 219 5.74 9.77 0.62
CA HIS A 219 4.57 9.01 1.06
C HIS A 219 4.74 7.53 0.69
N ILE A 220 3.80 6.68 1.08
CA ILE A 220 3.70 5.29 0.60
C ILE A 220 2.39 5.11 -0.16
N ASP A 221 2.34 4.14 -1.06
CA ASP A 221 1.06 3.77 -1.67
C ASP A 221 0.16 3.03 -0.68
N SER A 222 -1.14 3.07 -0.97
CA SER A 222 -2.14 2.63 -0.03
C SER A 222 -2.10 1.15 0.28
N ARG A 223 -2.41 0.86 1.55
CA ARG A 223 -2.56 -0.48 2.14
C ARG A 223 -1.36 -1.41 1.94
N GLY A 224 -0.16 -0.87 1.72
CA GLY A 224 1.02 -1.68 1.46
C GLY A 224 0.91 -2.47 0.15
N ASP A 225 0.17 -1.96 -0.83
CA ASP A 225 0.21 -2.53 -2.18
C ASP A 225 1.58 -2.27 -2.83
N GLY A 226 2.02 -3.20 -3.66
CA GLY A 226 3.04 -2.91 -4.66
C GLY A 226 2.39 -2.09 -5.78
N THR A 227 3.13 -1.17 -6.37
CA THR A 227 2.59 -0.28 -7.41
C THR A 227 3.44 -0.35 -8.66
N PHE A 228 2.83 -0.32 -9.83
CA PHE A 228 3.52 -0.05 -11.07
C PHE A 228 2.97 1.20 -11.74
N ILE A 229 3.83 1.91 -12.46
CA ILE A 229 3.48 3.10 -13.26
C ILE A 229 4.15 2.97 -14.63
N ASP A 230 3.35 3.11 -15.68
CA ASP A 230 3.79 3.27 -17.06
C ASP A 230 3.74 4.75 -17.44
N VAL A 231 4.86 5.28 -17.95
CA VAL A 231 4.87 6.61 -18.57
C VAL A 231 4.50 6.46 -20.05
N VAL A 232 3.28 6.86 -20.38
CA VAL A 232 2.74 6.79 -21.75
C VAL A 232 3.12 8.03 -22.56
N LYS A 233 3.11 9.20 -21.91
CA LYS A 233 3.52 10.49 -22.47
C LYS A 233 4.28 11.29 -21.41
N GLY A 234 5.26 12.07 -21.84
CA GLY A 234 5.97 13.02 -20.98
C GLY A 234 7.00 12.38 -20.07
N GLU A 235 7.24 13.04 -18.93
CA GLU A 235 8.34 12.69 -18.03
C GLU A 235 7.98 12.89 -16.55
N LYS A 236 8.43 11.96 -15.71
CA LYS A 236 8.32 12.07 -14.25
C LYS A 236 9.62 11.66 -13.59
N LEU A 237 10.16 12.52 -12.74
CA LEU A 237 11.17 12.13 -11.77
C LEU A 237 10.51 11.37 -10.64
N TRP A 238 10.98 10.15 -10.38
CA TRP A 238 10.53 9.34 -9.27
C TRP A 238 11.65 9.17 -8.26
N VAL A 239 11.42 9.62 -7.04
CA VAL A 239 12.39 9.58 -5.94
C VAL A 239 11.99 8.46 -4.98
N ILE A 240 12.92 7.56 -4.69
CA ILE A 240 12.73 6.42 -3.77
C ILE A 240 13.61 6.64 -2.54
N ALA A 241 13.05 6.38 -1.37
CA ALA A 241 13.75 6.45 -0.11
C ALA A 241 13.62 5.14 0.68
N GLU A 242 14.71 4.70 1.30
CA GLU A 242 14.74 3.57 2.25
C GLU A 242 15.55 3.99 3.49
N PRO A 243 15.07 3.69 4.72
CA PRO A 243 15.85 4.02 5.90
C PRO A 243 17.13 3.17 5.92
N LYS A 244 18.27 3.78 6.26
CA LYS A 244 19.56 3.07 6.33
C LYS A 244 19.54 1.90 7.32
N VAL A 245 18.67 1.99 8.32
CA VAL A 245 18.37 0.88 9.25
C VAL A 245 17.02 0.29 8.86
N ARG A 246 17.05 -0.83 8.14
CA ARG A 246 15.85 -1.47 7.57
C ARG A 246 14.73 -1.73 8.59
N LYS A 247 15.06 -2.09 9.84
CA LYS A 247 14.06 -2.32 10.90
C LYS A 247 13.15 -1.09 11.14
N LYS A 248 13.63 0.13 10.84
CA LYS A 248 12.83 1.37 10.95
C LYS A 248 11.62 1.39 10.02
N GLU A 249 11.65 0.67 8.89
CA GLU A 249 10.47 0.53 7.99
C GLU A 249 9.25 -0.01 8.73
N THR A 250 9.48 -0.75 9.82
CA THR A 250 8.40 -1.38 10.61
C THR A 250 8.09 -0.62 11.89
N SER A 251 8.74 0.51 12.14
CA SER A 251 8.52 1.26 13.37
C SER A 251 7.16 1.93 13.35
N THR A 252 6.36 1.73 14.39
CA THR A 252 5.07 2.41 14.56
C THR A 252 5.26 3.93 14.68
N ARG A 253 6.44 4.37 15.13
CA ARG A 253 6.83 5.78 15.27
C ARG A 253 7.30 6.42 13.96
N GLN A 254 7.55 5.64 12.89
CA GLN A 254 8.15 6.14 11.65
C GLN A 254 7.30 7.23 10.98
N TRP A 255 5.98 7.17 11.12
CA TRP A 255 5.03 8.07 10.46
C TRP A 255 4.42 9.09 11.44
N THR A 256 5.14 9.42 12.52
CA THR A 256 4.74 10.50 13.44
C THR A 256 5.40 11.82 13.02
N LYS A 257 4.80 12.94 13.42
CA LYS A 257 5.26 14.29 13.06
C LYS A 257 6.69 14.56 13.52
N GLU A 258 7.11 13.96 14.64
CA GLU A 258 8.46 14.12 15.20
C GLU A 258 9.52 13.36 14.39
N ASN A 259 9.13 12.32 13.65
CA ASN A 259 10.06 11.38 13.01
C ASN A 259 10.06 11.47 11.48
N LEU A 260 9.11 12.18 10.87
CA LEU A 260 9.01 12.29 9.43
C LEU A 260 8.52 13.65 8.95
N ASP A 261 9.45 14.40 8.36
CA ASP A 261 9.14 15.54 7.51
C ASP A 261 8.99 15.03 6.07
N LEU A 262 7.76 15.02 5.55
CA LEU A 262 7.45 14.55 4.19
C LEU A 262 8.14 15.41 3.12
N THR A 263 8.56 16.63 3.45
CA THR A 263 9.20 17.56 2.53
C THR A 263 10.72 17.47 2.55
N CYS A 264 11.31 16.86 3.58
CA CYS A 264 12.75 16.77 3.76
C CYS A 264 13.15 15.57 4.63
N LEU A 265 13.72 14.53 4.02
CA LEU A 265 14.30 13.41 4.76
C LEU A 265 15.75 13.70 5.12
N ASP A 266 16.14 13.38 6.36
CA ASP A 266 17.54 13.48 6.80
C ASP A 266 18.42 12.47 6.02
N PRO A 267 19.35 12.92 5.16
CA PRO A 267 20.25 12.04 4.40
C PRO A 267 21.20 11.22 5.30
N SER A 268 21.33 11.57 6.58
CA SER A 268 22.06 10.76 7.56
C SER A 268 21.31 9.46 7.91
N GLN A 269 19.97 9.50 7.87
CA GLN A 269 19.08 8.39 8.25
C GLN A 269 18.50 7.63 7.06
N TRP A 270 18.44 8.27 5.88
CA TRP A 270 17.80 7.74 4.69
C TRP A 270 18.78 7.60 3.52
N ASN A 271 18.62 6.53 2.75
CA ASN A 271 19.15 6.43 1.41
C ASN A 271 18.10 6.99 0.45
N VAL A 272 18.50 7.91 -0.44
CA VAL A 272 17.60 8.54 -1.41
C VAL A 272 18.21 8.39 -2.81
N GLU A 273 17.44 7.80 -3.71
CA GLU A 273 17.78 7.67 -5.13
C GLU A 273 16.63 8.18 -5.98
N ALA A 274 16.90 8.57 -7.23
CA ALA A 274 15.85 8.97 -8.14
C ALA A 274 16.13 8.52 -9.57
N VAL A 275 15.07 8.26 -10.32
CA VAL A 275 15.12 7.94 -11.74
C VAL A 275 14.17 8.84 -12.51
N LEU A 276 14.64 9.37 -13.63
CA LEU A 276 13.78 10.05 -14.59
C LEU A 276 13.06 9.01 -15.45
N LEU A 277 11.76 8.87 -15.24
CA LEU A 277 10.90 8.01 -16.04
C LEU A 277 10.48 8.78 -17.30
N THR A 278 10.86 8.26 -18.45
CA THR A 278 10.53 8.80 -19.78
C THR A 278 9.52 7.90 -20.49
N GLU A 279 8.93 8.39 -21.58
CA GLU A 279 7.98 7.65 -22.40
C GLU A 279 8.44 6.23 -22.74
N GLY A 280 7.56 5.25 -22.49
CA GLY A 280 7.88 3.83 -22.68
C GLY A 280 8.72 3.22 -21.55
N THR A 281 8.68 3.80 -20.35
CA THR A 281 9.27 3.22 -19.14
C THR A 281 8.18 2.74 -18.20
N ARG A 282 8.39 1.58 -17.58
CA ARG A 282 7.59 1.07 -16.45
C ARG A 282 8.42 1.13 -15.18
N LEU A 283 7.91 1.76 -14.13
CA LEU A 283 8.40 1.61 -12.77
C LEU A 283 7.55 0.58 -12.03
N ILE A 284 8.18 -0.28 -11.21
CA ILE A 284 7.51 -1.21 -10.29
C ILE A 284 8.13 -1.00 -8.90
N MET A 285 7.33 -0.58 -7.94
CA MET A 285 7.74 -0.40 -6.55
C MET A 285 7.31 -1.58 -5.69
N ARG A 286 8.18 -1.96 -4.77
CA ARG A 286 7.86 -2.90 -3.69
C ARG A 286 6.79 -2.29 -2.77
N PRO A 287 5.90 -3.10 -2.16
CA PRO A 287 5.06 -2.67 -1.04
C PRO A 287 5.78 -1.81 0.00
N GLY A 288 5.10 -0.74 0.45
CA GLY A 288 5.60 0.13 1.54
C GLY A 288 6.79 1.01 1.16
N THR A 289 7.14 1.11 -0.12
CA THR A 289 8.25 1.96 -0.57
C THR A 289 7.94 3.44 -0.37
N VAL A 290 8.76 4.13 0.43
CA VAL A 290 8.68 5.58 0.63
C VAL A 290 9.15 6.26 -0.64
N HIS A 291 8.32 7.14 -1.21
CA HIS A 291 8.64 7.77 -2.47
C HIS A 291 8.03 9.17 -2.61
N ALA A 292 8.64 9.98 -3.46
CA ALA A 292 8.15 11.28 -3.90
C ALA A 292 8.18 11.32 -5.44
N ALA A 293 7.31 12.12 -6.06
CA ALA A 293 7.21 12.20 -7.51
C ALA A 293 7.17 13.66 -7.97
N PHE A 294 7.90 13.99 -9.05
CA PHE A 294 7.91 15.33 -9.64
C PHE A 294 7.73 15.23 -11.16
N THR A 295 6.79 15.98 -11.71
CA THR A 295 6.46 15.98 -13.14
C THR A 295 7.34 17.02 -13.86
N THR A 296 8.35 16.56 -14.59
CA THR A 296 9.32 17.44 -15.28
C THR A 296 8.79 17.96 -16.62
N ALA A 297 7.84 17.23 -17.23
CA ALA A 297 7.12 17.60 -18.44
C ALA A 297 5.67 17.07 -18.37
N ASP A 298 4.73 17.71 -19.09
CA ASP A 298 3.32 17.30 -19.13
C ASP A 298 3.20 15.79 -19.43
N ALA A 299 2.61 15.04 -18.48
CA ALA A 299 2.72 13.58 -18.44
C ALA A 299 1.36 12.89 -18.34
N ILE A 300 1.23 11.78 -19.10
CA ILE A 300 0.14 10.82 -18.97
C ILE A 300 0.75 9.51 -18.50
N CYS A 301 0.19 8.96 -17.42
CA CYS A 301 0.62 7.70 -16.84
C CYS A 301 -0.55 6.72 -16.70
N ARG A 302 -0.25 5.42 -16.80
CA ARG A 302 -1.14 4.33 -16.39
C ARG A 302 -0.51 3.66 -15.17
N GLY A 303 -1.32 3.29 -14.21
CA GLY A 303 -0.84 2.70 -12.98
C GLY A 303 -1.68 1.52 -12.53
N GLY A 304 -1.13 0.78 -11.59
CA GLY A 304 -1.91 -0.19 -10.87
C GLY A 304 -1.21 -0.76 -9.67
N HIS A 305 -2.03 -1.34 -8.80
CA HIS A 305 -1.62 -2.03 -7.59
C HIS A 305 -1.55 -3.55 -7.80
N PHE A 306 -0.72 -4.21 -7.01
CA PHE A 306 -0.55 -5.66 -6.99
C PHE A 306 -0.05 -6.15 -5.63
N LEU A 307 -0.20 -7.45 -5.39
CA LEU A 307 0.40 -8.15 -4.24
C LEU A 307 1.40 -9.20 -4.74
N ALA A 308 2.60 -9.21 -4.17
CA ALA A 308 3.65 -10.17 -4.51
C ALA A 308 3.98 -11.07 -3.33
N THR A 309 4.14 -12.37 -3.60
CA THR A 309 4.44 -13.36 -2.55
C THR A 309 5.76 -13.07 -1.86
N SER A 310 6.79 -12.63 -2.60
CA SER A 310 8.11 -12.33 -2.03
C SER A 310 8.16 -11.13 -1.08
N THR A 311 7.06 -10.35 -0.96
CA THR A 311 7.03 -9.09 -0.21
C THR A 311 5.76 -8.93 0.64
N MET A 312 5.09 -10.04 0.97
CA MET A 312 3.89 -10.05 1.82
C MET A 312 4.13 -9.49 3.22
N SER A 313 5.35 -9.62 3.77
CA SER A 313 5.71 -8.93 5.03
C SER A 313 5.61 -7.41 4.90
N GLN A 314 6.10 -6.84 3.80
CA GLN A 314 6.03 -5.41 3.54
C GLN A 314 4.59 -4.97 3.29
N THR A 315 3.79 -5.79 2.59
CA THR A 315 2.35 -5.55 2.45
C THR A 315 1.65 -5.51 3.81
N LEU A 316 1.93 -6.46 4.69
CA LEU A 316 1.36 -6.48 6.03
C LEU A 316 1.70 -5.20 6.82
N TYR A 317 2.97 -4.79 6.84
CA TYR A 317 3.39 -3.58 7.57
C TYR A 317 2.80 -2.31 6.94
N GLY A 318 2.82 -2.20 5.60
CA GLY A 318 2.22 -1.09 4.88
C GLY A 318 0.72 -0.99 5.11
N ALA A 319 -0.01 -2.12 5.14
CA ALA A 319 -1.43 -2.16 5.45
C ALA A 319 -1.73 -1.62 6.86
N ILE A 320 -0.92 -1.99 7.85
CA ILE A 320 -1.04 -1.48 9.22
C ILE A 320 -0.73 0.02 9.27
N HIS A 321 0.36 0.48 8.65
CA HIS A 321 0.69 1.91 8.61
C HIS A 321 -0.41 2.73 7.92
N SER A 322 -0.94 2.27 6.78
CA SER A 322 -2.04 2.94 6.09
C SER A 322 -3.32 2.97 6.91
N PHE A 323 -3.60 1.95 7.72
CA PHE A 323 -4.77 1.97 8.61
C PHE A 323 -4.67 3.10 9.65
N PHE A 324 -3.51 3.31 10.27
CA PHE A 324 -3.35 4.35 11.30
C PHE A 324 -3.06 5.75 10.75
N LYS A 325 -2.31 5.84 9.64
CA LYS A 325 -1.74 7.09 9.13
C LYS A 325 -2.05 7.33 7.65
N GLY A 326 -3.03 6.62 7.07
CA GLY A 326 -3.39 6.69 5.65
C GLY A 326 -3.64 8.10 5.12
N GLN A 327 -4.28 8.95 5.94
CA GLN A 327 -4.52 10.37 5.62
C GLN A 327 -3.24 11.22 5.49
N VAL A 328 -2.15 10.80 6.13
CA VAL A 328 -0.86 11.48 6.08
C VAL A 328 0.03 10.88 4.99
N ILE A 329 -0.06 9.55 4.79
CA ILE A 329 0.96 8.80 4.07
C ILE A 329 0.47 8.21 2.75
N THR A 330 -0.80 8.35 2.37
CA THR A 330 -1.35 7.79 1.12
C THR A 330 -2.28 8.79 0.43
N ASN A 331 -2.38 8.71 -0.90
CA ASN A 331 -3.23 9.63 -1.67
C ASN A 331 -4.69 9.18 -1.76
N ILE A 332 -4.96 7.87 -1.77
CA ILE A 332 -6.28 7.25 -1.93
C ILE A 332 -6.31 5.94 -1.14
N ASP A 333 -7.35 5.68 -0.34
CA ASP A 333 -7.56 4.38 0.31
C ASP A 333 -8.60 3.52 -0.44
N GLN A 334 -8.36 2.21 -0.57
CA GLN A 334 -9.27 1.30 -1.26
C GLN A 334 -9.45 -0.07 -0.56
N PRO A 335 -10.69 -0.56 -0.40
CA PRO A 335 -10.98 -1.74 0.40
C PRO A 335 -10.58 -3.11 -0.18
N SER A 336 -10.24 -3.23 -1.47
CA SER A 336 -10.06 -4.53 -2.15
C SER A 336 -8.90 -5.42 -1.68
N ILE A 337 -7.96 -4.92 -0.87
CA ILE A 337 -6.81 -5.73 -0.43
C ILE A 337 -7.24 -7.05 0.25
N GLN A 338 -8.34 -7.04 1.02
CA GLN A 338 -8.82 -8.23 1.74
C GLN A 338 -9.18 -9.37 0.79
N SER A 339 -10.02 -9.09 -0.21
CA SER A 339 -10.43 -10.09 -1.19
C SER A 339 -9.26 -10.63 -2.01
N ARG A 340 -8.24 -9.79 -2.29
CA ARG A 340 -7.01 -10.21 -2.97
C ARG A 340 -6.13 -11.11 -2.10
N VAL A 341 -5.94 -10.79 -0.82
CA VAL A 341 -5.25 -11.66 0.15
C VAL A 341 -5.98 -13.00 0.33
N ASN A 342 -7.31 -12.96 0.41
CA ASN A 342 -8.15 -14.16 0.52
C ASN A 342 -8.02 -15.06 -0.72
N ALA A 343 -7.87 -14.44 -1.90
CA ALA A 343 -7.58 -15.17 -3.13
C ALA A 343 -6.21 -15.85 -3.08
N ILE A 344 -5.18 -15.15 -2.64
CA ILE A 344 -3.82 -15.70 -2.47
C ILE A 344 -3.83 -16.89 -1.51
N ILE A 345 -4.50 -16.79 -0.36
CA ILE A 345 -4.60 -17.90 0.60
C ILE A 345 -5.32 -19.10 0.00
N CYS A 346 -6.41 -18.88 -0.73
CA CYS A 346 -7.11 -19.96 -1.42
C CYS A 346 -6.21 -20.65 -2.45
N TYR A 347 -5.47 -19.85 -3.22
CA TYR A 347 -4.51 -20.33 -4.21
C TYR A 347 -3.37 -21.13 -3.56
N PHE A 348 -2.75 -20.64 -2.48
CA PHE A 348 -1.71 -21.38 -1.75
C PHE A 348 -2.26 -22.67 -1.16
N TYR A 349 -3.44 -22.63 -0.54
CA TYR A 349 -4.08 -23.83 0.00
C TYR A 349 -4.31 -24.88 -1.09
N LYS A 350 -4.80 -24.48 -2.26
CA LYS A 350 -4.97 -25.41 -3.40
C LYS A 350 -3.65 -25.97 -3.92
N SER A 351 -2.67 -25.11 -4.09
CA SER A 351 -1.40 -25.47 -4.74
C SER A 351 -0.53 -26.33 -3.84
N MET A 352 -0.58 -26.06 -2.53
CA MET A 352 0.28 -26.71 -1.55
C MET A 352 -0.44 -27.84 -0.80
N VAL A 353 -1.74 -27.72 -0.50
CA VAL A 353 -2.46 -28.74 0.28
C VAL A 353 -3.20 -29.73 -0.61
N LEU A 354 -3.95 -29.23 -1.60
CA LEU A 354 -4.81 -30.06 -2.46
C LEU A 354 -4.10 -30.61 -3.72
N ASP A 355 -2.78 -30.41 -3.82
CA ASP A 355 -1.89 -30.92 -4.88
C ASP A 355 -2.37 -30.57 -6.29
N LYS A 356 -2.83 -29.32 -6.48
CA LYS A 356 -3.11 -28.75 -7.81
C LYS A 356 -1.84 -28.04 -8.31
N PRO A 357 -1.06 -28.62 -9.24
CA PRO A 357 0.27 -28.14 -9.56
C PRO A 357 0.24 -26.81 -10.33
N ASP A 358 0.32 -25.70 -9.62
CA ASP A 358 0.82 -24.42 -10.13
C ASP A 358 1.80 -23.85 -9.09
N LEU A 359 3.10 -24.08 -9.32
CA LEU A 359 4.16 -23.77 -8.35
C LEU A 359 4.85 -22.42 -8.62
N ARG A 360 4.30 -21.59 -9.51
CA ARG A 360 4.98 -20.37 -9.96
C ARG A 360 5.03 -19.27 -8.90
N HIS A 361 3.89 -19.03 -8.25
CA HIS A 361 3.72 -17.96 -7.27
C HIS A 361 3.72 -18.39 -5.79
N PRO A 362 3.49 -19.66 -5.38
CA PRO A 362 3.53 -20.01 -3.97
C PRO A 362 4.91 -19.73 -3.34
N PRO A 363 4.95 -19.44 -2.03
CA PRO A 363 6.20 -19.20 -1.34
C PRO A 363 7.05 -20.48 -1.31
N ASN A 364 8.38 -20.32 -1.44
CA ASN A 364 9.30 -21.44 -1.31
C ASN A 364 9.48 -21.85 0.16
N ILE A 365 8.66 -22.79 0.62
CA ILE A 365 8.66 -23.27 2.01
C ILE A 365 9.95 -24.01 2.44
N SER A 366 10.86 -24.28 1.50
CA SER A 366 12.20 -24.81 1.82
C SER A 366 13.19 -23.71 2.24
N THR A 367 12.75 -22.46 2.29
CA THR A 367 13.58 -21.30 2.65
C THR A 367 12.96 -20.54 3.80
N GLN A 368 13.78 -19.98 4.68
CA GLN A 368 13.32 -19.11 5.77
C GLN A 368 12.43 -17.99 5.22
N HIS A 369 12.91 -17.29 4.18
CA HIS A 369 12.15 -16.20 3.58
C HIS A 369 10.77 -16.64 3.07
N GLY A 370 10.67 -17.77 2.35
CA GLY A 370 9.37 -18.26 1.89
C GLY A 370 8.42 -18.59 3.04
N LEU A 371 8.94 -19.14 4.14
CA LEU A 371 8.13 -19.39 5.34
C LEU A 371 7.68 -18.07 5.99
N GLU A 372 8.56 -17.08 6.13
CA GLU A 372 8.21 -15.73 6.62
C GLU A 372 7.09 -15.09 5.79
N GLN A 373 7.17 -15.17 4.45
CA GLN A 373 6.14 -14.59 3.58
C GLN A 373 4.81 -15.31 3.69
N LEU A 374 4.83 -16.64 3.87
CA LEU A 374 3.64 -17.42 4.15
C LEU A 374 3.01 -16.99 5.47
N LEU A 375 3.81 -16.87 6.53
CA LEU A 375 3.34 -16.45 7.85
C LEU A 375 2.79 -15.03 7.83
N ALA A 376 3.48 -14.08 7.18
CA ALA A 376 2.99 -12.72 6.99
C ALA A 376 1.64 -12.69 6.27
N THR A 377 1.47 -13.51 5.23
CA THR A 377 0.19 -13.64 4.50
C THR A 377 -0.94 -14.12 5.42
N VAL A 378 -0.67 -15.11 6.28
CA VAL A 378 -1.66 -15.65 7.22
C VAL A 378 -1.95 -14.66 8.34
N CYS A 379 -0.94 -14.00 8.91
CA CYS A 379 -1.12 -12.94 9.89
C CYS A 379 -1.96 -11.79 9.33
N LEU A 380 -1.73 -11.40 8.07
CA LEU A 380 -2.55 -10.39 7.40
C LEU A 380 -4.02 -10.81 7.34
N ALA A 381 -4.31 -12.07 7.00
CA ALA A 381 -5.68 -12.58 6.96
C ALA A 381 -6.36 -12.71 8.34
N GLU A 382 -5.59 -13.03 9.38
CA GLU A 382 -6.10 -13.02 10.74
C GLU A 382 -6.48 -11.58 11.15
N LEU A 383 -5.61 -10.61 10.86
CA LEU A 383 -5.77 -9.20 11.22
C LEU A 383 -6.72 -8.39 10.32
N GLN A 384 -7.25 -8.96 9.24
CA GLN A 384 -8.10 -8.23 8.27
C GLN A 384 -9.22 -7.41 8.91
N ASN A 385 -9.90 -7.96 9.92
CA ASN A 385 -10.98 -7.24 10.60
C ASN A 385 -10.44 -6.08 11.45
N VAL A 386 -9.27 -6.24 12.07
CA VAL A 386 -8.66 -5.22 12.93
C VAL A 386 -8.19 -4.01 12.11
N ILE A 387 -7.63 -4.24 10.92
CA ILE A 387 -7.06 -3.17 10.08
C ILE A 387 -8.00 -2.77 8.92
N CYS A 388 -9.31 -2.91 9.13
CA CYS A 388 -10.33 -2.55 8.15
C CYS A 388 -11.23 -1.46 8.68
N GLY A 389 -11.23 -0.28 8.04
CA GLY A 389 -12.13 0.82 8.39
C GLY A 389 -13.61 0.41 8.42
N LEU A 390 -14.06 -0.46 7.49
CA LEU A 390 -15.44 -0.93 7.44
C LEU A 390 -15.84 -1.79 8.65
N SER A 391 -14.89 -2.27 9.45
CA SER A 391 -15.19 -2.97 10.72
C SER A 391 -15.68 -2.03 11.81
N TYR A 392 -15.47 -0.72 11.63
CA TYR A 392 -15.72 0.31 12.63
C TYR A 392 -16.81 1.30 12.23
N LEU A 393 -17.38 1.12 11.03
CA LEU A 393 -18.51 1.90 10.54
C LEU A 393 -19.79 1.10 10.69
N ALA A 394 -20.89 1.74 11.06
CA ALA A 394 -22.20 1.11 11.11
C ALA A 394 -22.62 0.63 9.73
N THR A 395 -23.40 -0.46 9.67
CA THR A 395 -23.90 -0.95 8.38
C THR A 395 -24.75 0.09 7.67
N ASN A 396 -24.53 0.23 6.37
CA ASN A 396 -25.34 1.06 5.48
C ASN A 396 -26.07 0.23 4.42
N GLU A 397 -26.12 -1.11 4.56
CA GLU A 397 -26.88 -1.97 3.67
C GLU A 397 -28.39 -1.80 3.93
N ASP A 398 -29.11 -1.20 2.97
CA ASP A 398 -30.55 -0.84 3.08
C ASP A 398 -31.43 -1.95 3.72
N LEU A 399 -31.23 -3.20 3.29
CA LEU A 399 -32.01 -4.33 3.79
C LEU A 399 -31.72 -4.66 5.26
N PHE A 400 -30.46 -4.54 5.69
CA PHE A 400 -30.08 -4.72 7.09
C PHE A 400 -30.58 -3.56 7.94
N VAL A 401 -30.36 -2.33 7.49
CA VAL A 401 -30.83 -1.12 8.18
C VAL A 401 -32.33 -1.17 8.40
N TRP A 402 -33.10 -1.52 7.36
CA TRP A 402 -34.56 -1.69 7.47
C TRP A 402 -34.94 -2.79 8.49
N ARG A 403 -34.25 -3.93 8.49
CA ARG A 403 -34.51 -5.02 9.46
C ARG A 403 -34.19 -4.64 10.90
N LEU A 404 -33.11 -3.89 11.12
CA LEU A 404 -32.73 -3.38 12.43
C LEU A 404 -33.79 -2.40 12.95
N GLN A 405 -34.28 -1.50 12.07
CA GLN A 405 -35.38 -0.58 12.40
C GLN A 405 -36.66 -1.30 12.80
N GLU A 406 -37.06 -2.36 12.09
CA GLU A 406 -38.22 -3.20 12.46
C GLU A 406 -38.04 -3.88 13.83
N ALA A 407 -36.80 -4.17 14.22
CA ALA A 407 -36.45 -4.73 15.53
C ALA A 407 -36.27 -3.67 16.62
N GLY A 408 -36.38 -2.38 16.30
CA GLY A 408 -36.14 -1.27 17.23
C GLY A 408 -34.67 -1.05 17.59
N ILE A 409 -33.74 -1.55 16.77
CA ILE A 409 -32.28 -1.47 16.98
C ILE A 409 -31.71 -0.44 15.98
N SER A 410 -30.87 0.49 16.46
CA SER A 410 -30.17 1.42 15.57
C SER A 410 -28.96 0.77 14.89
N ALA A 411 -28.46 1.31 13.78
CA ALA A 411 -27.27 0.78 13.12
C ALA A 411 -26.01 0.88 14.01
N ASP A 412 -25.90 1.94 14.80
CA ASP A 412 -24.80 2.14 15.76
C ASP A 412 -24.88 1.15 16.93
N GLU A 413 -26.07 0.94 17.49
CA GLU A 413 -26.31 -0.09 18.50
C GLU A 413 -26.03 -1.49 17.94
N ALA A 414 -26.36 -1.73 16.66
CA ALA A 414 -26.07 -3.00 16.02
C ALA A 414 -24.56 -3.24 15.85
N LEU A 415 -23.78 -2.19 15.57
CA LEU A 415 -22.33 -2.24 15.55
C LEU A 415 -21.76 -2.47 16.97
N SER A 416 -22.23 -1.71 17.96
CA SER A 416 -21.69 -1.74 19.32
C SER A 416 -22.00 -3.06 20.04
N GLU A 417 -23.20 -3.62 19.90
CA GLU A 417 -23.63 -4.81 20.63
C GLU A 417 -23.39 -6.12 19.85
N TYR A 418 -23.53 -6.08 18.52
CA TYR A 418 -23.55 -7.29 17.69
C TYR A 418 -22.50 -7.33 16.56
N ASP A 419 -21.63 -6.32 16.48
CA ASP A 419 -20.59 -6.20 15.43
C ASP A 419 -21.12 -6.15 13.99
N VAL A 420 -22.34 -5.62 13.83
CA VAL A 420 -22.98 -5.42 12.52
C VAL A 420 -22.44 -4.13 11.88
N SER A 421 -21.21 -4.24 11.39
CA SER A 421 -20.49 -3.18 10.69
C SER A 421 -20.80 -3.11 9.19
N ALA A 422 -20.27 -2.07 8.52
CA ALA A 422 -20.30 -1.85 7.08
C ALA A 422 -19.55 -2.91 6.24
N ALA A 423 -18.83 -3.84 6.89
CA ALA A 423 -18.25 -4.99 6.20
C ALA A 423 -19.37 -5.91 5.69
N THR A 424 -19.50 -6.01 4.37
CA THR A 424 -20.57 -6.77 3.72
C THR A 424 -20.56 -8.24 4.11
N TYR A 425 -21.72 -8.90 3.99
CA TYR A 425 -21.82 -10.35 4.21
C TYR A 425 -20.80 -11.13 3.36
N SER A 426 -20.62 -10.77 2.09
CA SER A 426 -19.66 -11.45 1.21
C SER A 426 -18.24 -11.36 1.74
N MET A 427 -17.81 -10.16 2.16
CA MET A 427 -16.48 -9.94 2.73
C MET A 427 -16.27 -10.75 4.01
N ARG A 428 -17.25 -10.77 4.91
CA ARG A 428 -17.18 -11.58 6.14
C ARG A 428 -17.03 -13.06 5.83
N MET A 429 -17.80 -13.57 4.87
CA MET A 429 -17.71 -14.96 4.44
C MET A 429 -16.36 -15.27 3.80
N GLU A 430 -15.83 -14.39 2.96
CA GLU A 430 -14.47 -14.54 2.40
C GLU A 430 -13.41 -14.63 3.51
N ASN A 431 -13.47 -13.74 4.51
CA ASN A 431 -12.52 -13.72 5.62
C ASN A 431 -12.61 -14.99 6.48
N VAL A 432 -13.82 -15.46 6.82
CA VAL A 432 -14.03 -16.69 7.60
C VAL A 432 -13.44 -17.91 6.88
N TYR A 433 -13.74 -18.07 5.59
CA TYR A 433 -13.22 -19.19 4.80
C TYR A 433 -11.70 -19.09 4.58
N SER A 434 -11.19 -17.88 4.34
CA SER A 434 -9.77 -17.62 4.19
C SER A 434 -8.99 -18.01 5.44
N ARG A 435 -9.42 -17.59 6.63
CA ARG A 435 -8.81 -18.00 7.92
C ARG A 435 -8.82 -19.51 8.11
N GLY A 436 -9.92 -20.19 7.78
CA GLY A 436 -9.98 -21.66 7.84
C GLY A 436 -8.96 -22.33 6.90
N ARG A 437 -8.82 -21.83 5.67
CA ARG A 437 -7.81 -22.30 4.70
C ARG A 437 -6.39 -22.01 5.16
N ALA A 438 -6.16 -20.83 5.74
CA ALA A 438 -4.87 -20.42 6.26
C ALA A 438 -4.36 -21.37 7.36
N ILE A 439 -5.22 -21.74 8.31
CA ILE A 439 -4.88 -22.73 9.35
C ILE A 439 -4.57 -24.09 8.73
N GLY A 440 -5.41 -24.55 7.80
CA GLY A 440 -5.20 -25.82 7.09
C GLY A 440 -3.88 -25.81 6.30
N LEU A 441 -3.54 -24.68 5.70
CA LEU A 441 -2.30 -24.46 4.97
C LEU A 441 -1.08 -24.52 5.89
N LEU A 442 -1.07 -23.78 7.00
CA LEU A 442 0.05 -23.80 7.96
C LEU A 442 0.28 -25.20 8.52
N LYS A 443 -0.77 -25.90 8.96
CA LYS A 443 -0.67 -27.28 9.45
C LYS A 443 -0.07 -28.22 8.41
N ALA A 444 -0.51 -28.11 7.15
CA ALA A 444 0.01 -28.94 6.06
C ALA A 444 1.47 -28.63 5.73
N VAL A 445 1.87 -27.35 5.81
CA VAL A 445 3.26 -26.93 5.57
C VAL A 445 4.16 -27.42 6.70
N PHE A 446 3.82 -27.14 7.96
CA PHE A 446 4.62 -27.56 9.12
C PHE A 446 4.73 -29.09 9.25
N ALA A 447 3.74 -29.85 8.77
CA ALA A 447 3.84 -31.31 8.72
C ALA A 447 4.81 -31.84 7.65
N ARG A 448 5.26 -31.00 6.71
CA ARG A 448 6.12 -31.39 5.58
C ARG A 448 7.55 -30.91 5.67
N VAL A 449 7.81 -29.96 6.57
CA VAL A 449 9.13 -29.35 6.77
C VAL A 449 9.64 -29.64 8.17
N THR A 450 10.93 -29.84 8.29
CA THR A 450 11.64 -29.86 9.58
C THR A 450 12.36 -28.53 9.73
N ILE A 451 12.08 -27.82 10.82
CA ILE A 451 12.66 -26.51 11.10
C ILE A 451 13.62 -26.67 12.26
N GLN A 452 14.81 -26.09 12.14
CA GLN A 452 15.84 -26.09 13.17
C GLN A 452 16.32 -24.67 13.43
N ASP A 453 16.66 -24.35 14.68
CA ASP A 453 17.30 -23.09 15.05
C ASP A 453 18.81 -23.09 14.68
N SER A 454 19.52 -22.02 15.03
CA SER A 454 20.97 -21.91 14.81
C SER A 454 21.81 -22.94 15.58
N GLU A 455 21.25 -23.56 16.63
CA GLU A 455 21.91 -24.58 17.44
C GLU A 455 21.57 -26.00 16.97
N GLY A 456 20.66 -26.14 16.00
CA GLY A 456 20.19 -27.41 15.46
C GLY A 456 19.02 -28.03 16.23
N ASN A 457 18.46 -27.33 17.24
CA ASN A 457 17.28 -27.78 17.97
C ASN A 457 16.05 -27.69 17.06
N ALA A 458 15.13 -28.64 17.20
CA ALA A 458 13.88 -28.62 16.44
C ALA A 458 13.01 -27.43 16.88
N VAL A 459 12.46 -26.71 15.90
CA VAL A 459 11.55 -25.57 16.10
C VAL A 459 10.16 -25.97 15.65
N GLU A 460 9.17 -25.82 16.52
CA GLU A 460 7.77 -26.08 16.21
C GLU A 460 7.13 -24.85 15.55
N GLY A 461 6.79 -24.97 14.28
CA GLY A 461 6.38 -23.83 13.47
C GLY A 461 5.13 -23.08 13.96
N TRP A 462 4.18 -23.76 14.61
CA TRP A 462 2.97 -23.10 15.12
C TRP A 462 3.28 -22.22 16.33
N SER A 463 3.76 -22.83 17.41
CA SER A 463 3.98 -22.21 18.71
C SER A 463 5.23 -21.37 18.80
N GLU A 464 6.26 -21.62 17.97
CA GLU A 464 7.53 -20.91 18.02
C GLU A 464 7.73 -19.92 16.87
N LEU A 465 6.93 -19.98 15.79
CA LEU A 465 7.00 -19.01 14.68
C LEU A 465 5.70 -18.24 14.46
N PHE A 466 4.59 -18.93 14.19
CA PHE A 466 3.33 -18.26 13.85
C PHE A 466 2.74 -17.48 15.03
N ILE A 467 2.60 -18.14 16.18
CA ILE A 467 2.00 -17.54 17.39
C ILE A 467 2.79 -16.31 17.87
N PRO A 468 4.14 -16.36 18.00
CA PRO A 468 4.91 -15.17 18.41
C PRO A 468 4.81 -14.02 17.40
N MET A 469 4.83 -14.31 16.10
CA MET A 469 4.69 -13.28 15.06
C MET A 469 3.33 -12.58 15.15
N LEU A 470 2.24 -13.33 15.30
CA LEU A 470 0.90 -12.75 15.42
C LEU A 470 0.73 -12.00 16.76
N ALA A 471 1.28 -12.53 17.85
CA ALA A 471 1.26 -11.86 19.15
C ALA A 471 1.99 -10.51 19.12
N GLN A 472 3.18 -10.46 18.49
CA GLN A 472 3.93 -9.21 18.29
C GLN A 472 3.09 -8.17 17.54
N LEU A 473 2.44 -8.56 16.45
CA LEU A 473 1.59 -7.65 15.67
C LEU A 473 0.40 -7.13 16.49
N ILE A 474 -0.26 -7.99 17.28
CA ILE A 474 -1.38 -7.59 18.13
C ILE A 474 -0.94 -6.56 19.19
N VAL A 475 0.20 -6.79 19.85
CA VAL A 475 0.75 -5.84 20.84
C VAL A 475 1.19 -4.54 20.17
N ALA A 476 1.85 -4.62 19.01
CA ALA A 476 2.27 -3.44 18.27
C ALA A 476 1.08 -2.61 17.76
N LEU A 477 -0.01 -3.25 17.31
CA LEU A 477 -1.26 -2.60 16.92
C LEU A 477 -1.91 -1.85 18.08
N ARG A 478 -1.95 -2.47 19.27
CA ARG A 478 -2.42 -1.82 20.50
C ARG A 478 -1.63 -0.54 20.76
N ASN A 479 -0.31 -0.63 20.75
CA ASN A 479 0.54 0.51 21.09
C ASN A 479 0.53 1.58 19.99
N TYR A 480 0.37 1.17 18.72
CA TYR A 480 0.18 2.10 17.62
C TYR A 480 -1.12 2.87 17.77
N TYR A 481 -2.22 2.22 18.17
CA TYR A 481 -3.50 2.91 18.45
C TYR A 481 -3.35 3.96 19.55
N GLN A 482 -2.75 3.58 20.69
CA GLN A 482 -2.51 4.50 21.80
C GLN A 482 -1.69 5.72 21.37
N MET A 483 -0.61 5.49 20.63
CA MET A 483 0.25 6.56 20.13
C MET A 483 -0.43 7.40 19.04
N ALA A 484 -1.20 6.78 18.14
CA ALA A 484 -1.78 7.47 17.01
C ALA A 484 -2.99 8.32 17.38
N PHE A 485 -3.75 7.93 18.41
CA PHE A 485 -5.05 8.53 18.74
C PHE A 485 -5.18 8.94 20.21
N GLU A 486 -4.76 8.12 21.18
CA GLU A 486 -5.03 8.41 22.61
C GLU A 486 -4.05 9.43 23.23
N ASN A 487 -2.78 9.40 22.83
CA ASN A 487 -1.75 10.32 23.36
C ASN A 487 -1.73 11.69 22.65
N ALA A 488 -2.48 11.86 21.56
CA ALA A 488 -2.58 13.14 20.84
C ALA A 488 -3.48 14.15 21.57
N GLU A 489 -4.40 13.68 22.44
CA GLU A 489 -5.34 14.52 23.18
C GLU A 489 -4.76 15.08 24.51
N GLY A 490 -3.55 14.67 24.90
CA GLY A 490 -2.98 14.95 26.23
C GLY A 490 -2.01 16.14 26.33
N ASP A 491 -1.65 16.80 25.23
CA ASP A 491 -0.56 17.80 25.20
C ASP A 491 -1.03 19.27 25.00
N GLU A 492 -2.33 19.55 25.15
CA GLU A 492 -2.84 20.93 25.32
C GLU A 492 -2.73 21.39 26.78
N GLY A 493 -1.50 21.34 27.31
CA GLY A 493 -1.12 21.99 28.57
C GLY A 493 -0.78 23.46 28.38
N SER A 494 -1.67 24.26 27.81
CA SER A 494 -1.61 25.71 27.94
C SER A 494 -2.97 26.26 28.35
N ASP A 495 -3.07 26.67 29.61
CA ASP A 495 -4.14 27.50 30.17
C ASP A 495 -4.31 28.78 29.34
N THR A 496 -5.13 28.71 28.29
CA THR A 496 -5.80 29.87 27.72
C THR A 496 -7.27 29.52 27.63
N THR A 497 -8.03 30.08 28.57
CA THR A 497 -9.48 30.13 28.55
C THR A 497 -9.93 30.98 27.36
N ASP A 498 -9.98 30.40 26.17
CA ASP A 498 -10.69 30.96 25.03
C ASP A 498 -11.75 29.95 24.57
N GLU A 499 -13.01 30.34 24.71
CA GLU A 499 -14.22 29.59 24.32
C GLU A 499 -14.35 29.37 22.79
N ASP A 500 -13.26 29.52 22.03
CA ASP A 500 -13.26 29.48 20.56
C ASP A 500 -12.63 28.20 19.96
N CYS A 501 -12.21 27.21 20.78
CA CYS A 501 -11.59 25.97 20.27
C CYS A 501 -12.57 24.85 19.86
N GLN A 502 -13.89 25.06 19.88
CA GLN A 502 -14.87 24.04 19.47
C GLN A 502 -15.22 24.03 17.96
N GLN A 503 -14.42 24.69 17.11
CA GLN A 503 -14.63 24.71 15.65
C GLN A 503 -13.37 24.35 14.84
N ARG A 504 -12.55 23.44 15.37
CA ARG A 504 -11.47 22.79 14.59
C ARG A 504 -11.86 21.33 14.37
N ASP A 505 -11.98 20.94 13.09
CA ASP A 505 -12.01 19.58 12.53
C ASP A 505 -13.20 19.20 11.62
N ASP A 506 -14.03 20.15 11.16
CA ASP A 506 -15.14 19.80 10.24
C ASP A 506 -14.78 19.67 8.74
N ASP A 507 -13.54 19.96 8.32
CA ASP A 507 -13.16 19.99 6.88
C ASP A 507 -12.02 19.05 6.48
N LEU A 508 -11.52 18.21 7.39
CA LEU A 508 -10.68 17.06 7.02
C LEU A 508 -11.60 15.92 6.60
N VAL A 509 -11.31 15.29 5.45
CA VAL A 509 -12.03 14.08 5.00
C VAL A 509 -12.12 13.11 6.18
N ASP A 510 -13.35 12.76 6.56
CA ASP A 510 -13.80 11.99 7.73
C ASP A 510 -12.94 10.73 7.94
N PHE A 511 -11.74 10.90 8.51
CA PHE A 511 -10.93 9.80 9.00
C PHE A 511 -11.59 9.39 10.31
N THR A 512 -12.54 8.47 10.19
CA THR A 512 -13.23 7.95 11.36
C THR A 512 -12.20 7.19 12.20
N ILE A 513 -11.75 7.81 13.28
CA ILE A 513 -10.92 7.15 14.30
C ILE A 513 -11.72 5.94 14.77
N PRO A 514 -11.19 4.71 14.63
CA PRO A 514 -11.89 3.52 15.09
C PRO A 514 -12.25 3.68 16.57
N PRO A 515 -13.51 3.49 17.00
CA PRO A 515 -13.83 3.61 18.41
C PRO A 515 -12.98 2.65 19.24
N SER A 516 -12.31 3.16 20.27
CA SER A 516 -11.35 2.41 21.09
C SER A 516 -11.93 1.07 21.56
N SER A 517 -13.14 1.06 22.12
CA SER A 517 -13.83 -0.16 22.56
C SER A 517 -13.98 -1.22 21.46
N LEU A 518 -14.33 -0.81 20.23
CA LEU A 518 -14.46 -1.71 19.08
C LEU A 518 -13.09 -2.20 18.61
N PHE A 519 -12.09 -1.32 18.58
CA PHE A 519 -10.73 -1.68 18.18
C PHE A 519 -10.13 -2.74 19.11
N TYR A 520 -10.16 -2.50 20.42
CA TYR A 520 -9.67 -3.45 21.42
C TYR A 520 -10.46 -4.75 21.41
N ARG A 521 -11.78 -4.72 21.16
CA ARG A 521 -12.59 -5.93 20.98
C ARG A 521 -12.15 -6.77 19.80
N GLN A 522 -11.86 -6.17 18.65
CA GLN A 522 -11.36 -6.90 17.47
C GLN A 522 -9.98 -7.52 17.73
N LEU A 523 -9.10 -6.84 18.47
CA LEU A 523 -7.83 -7.40 18.93
C LEU A 523 -8.05 -8.60 19.86
N GLU A 524 -8.94 -8.47 20.85
CA GLU A 524 -9.27 -9.53 21.82
C GLU A 524 -9.86 -10.76 21.13
N TRP A 525 -10.78 -10.60 20.17
CA TRP A 525 -11.30 -11.73 19.40
C TRP A 525 -10.23 -12.44 18.58
N THR A 526 -9.24 -11.69 18.09
CA THR A 526 -8.11 -12.27 17.37
C THR A 526 -7.20 -13.04 18.34
N SER A 527 -6.85 -12.47 19.50
CA SER A 527 -5.94 -13.08 20.48
C SER A 527 -6.56 -14.28 21.21
N SER A 528 -7.85 -14.21 21.56
CA SER A 528 -8.58 -15.25 22.30
C SER A 528 -8.90 -16.49 21.46
N ARG A 529 -8.67 -16.44 20.13
CA ARG A 529 -8.90 -17.56 19.21
C ARG A 529 -8.12 -18.82 19.61
N TRP A 530 -6.91 -18.64 20.15
CA TRP A 530 -6.05 -19.71 20.64
C TRP A 530 -5.52 -19.36 22.04
N PRO A 531 -5.67 -20.24 23.04
CA PRO A 531 -5.15 -19.97 24.39
C PRO A 531 -3.66 -19.64 24.41
N GLU A 532 -2.86 -20.29 23.55
CA GLU A 532 -1.44 -20.01 23.40
C GLU A 532 -1.13 -18.64 22.80
N LEU A 533 -2.01 -18.12 21.92
CA LEU A 533 -1.87 -16.77 21.37
C LEU A 533 -2.18 -15.72 22.45
N GLN A 534 -3.27 -15.90 23.19
CA GLN A 534 -3.60 -15.01 24.29
C GLN A 534 -2.46 -14.96 25.32
N ALA A 535 -1.93 -16.13 25.72
CA ALA A 535 -0.81 -16.19 26.65
C ALA A 535 0.47 -15.53 26.11
N ALA A 536 0.73 -15.59 24.80
CA ALA A 536 1.84 -14.89 24.17
C ALA A 536 1.63 -13.36 24.16
N VAL A 537 0.42 -12.90 23.84
CA VAL A 537 0.05 -11.47 23.89
C VAL A 537 0.16 -10.92 25.32
N ASP A 538 -0.33 -11.66 26.31
CA ASP A 538 -0.26 -11.25 27.72
C ASP A 538 1.19 -11.12 28.19
N ARG A 539 2.05 -12.06 27.78
CA ARG A 539 3.49 -12.03 28.12
C ARG A 539 4.20 -10.84 27.47
N LEU A 540 3.97 -10.61 26.18
CA LEU A 540 4.58 -9.49 25.45
C LEU A 540 4.06 -8.13 25.92
N SER A 541 2.81 -8.05 26.39
CA SER A 541 2.23 -6.81 26.94
C SER A 541 2.91 -6.35 28.24
N LEU A 542 3.71 -7.20 28.89
CA LEU A 542 4.50 -6.84 30.07
C LEU A 542 5.88 -6.27 29.72
N ASP A 543 6.27 -6.31 28.44
CA ASP A 543 7.59 -5.90 27.95
C ASP A 543 7.45 -4.61 27.12
N ASP A 544 7.68 -3.45 27.77
CA ASP A 544 7.49 -2.13 27.15
C ASP A 544 8.42 -1.88 25.94
N ASP A 545 9.63 -2.47 25.94
CA ASP A 545 10.68 -2.15 24.96
C ASP A 545 10.43 -2.78 23.57
N ASN A 546 9.69 -3.90 23.50
CA ASN A 546 9.50 -4.66 22.25
C ASN A 546 8.34 -4.18 21.38
N SER A 547 7.58 -3.18 21.81
CA SER A 547 6.29 -2.82 21.19
C SER A 547 6.35 -1.76 20.09
N SER A 548 7.51 -1.14 19.85
CA SER A 548 7.66 -0.03 18.89
C SER A 548 7.84 -0.45 17.43
N PHE A 549 7.83 -1.76 17.15
CA PHE A 549 8.05 -2.32 15.81
C PHE A 549 7.00 -3.36 15.45
N LEU A 550 6.51 -3.31 14.21
CA LEU A 550 5.59 -4.29 13.64
C LEU A 550 6.31 -5.61 13.29
N ALA A 551 7.59 -5.54 12.88
CA ALA A 551 8.35 -6.74 12.60
C ALA A 551 8.70 -7.47 13.90
N TRP A 552 8.33 -8.74 13.94
CA TRP A 552 8.90 -9.69 14.88
C TRP A 552 10.33 -10.03 14.47
N ASP A 553 11.25 -10.10 15.43
CA ASP A 553 12.62 -10.55 15.19
C ASP A 553 12.63 -12.04 14.88
N PHE A 554 12.38 -12.34 13.61
CA PHE A 554 12.22 -13.70 13.12
C PHE A 554 13.50 -14.51 13.40
N PRO A 555 13.40 -15.67 14.08
CA PRO A 555 14.57 -16.43 14.47
C PRO A 555 15.31 -16.94 13.23
N GLN A 556 16.63 -17.00 13.33
CA GLN A 556 17.43 -17.62 12.28
C GLN A 556 17.16 -19.12 12.29
N ILE A 557 16.62 -19.64 11.18
CA ILE A 557 16.23 -21.04 11.05
C ILE A 557 16.81 -21.69 9.81
N THR A 558 17.04 -22.99 9.92
CA THR A 558 17.34 -23.87 8.78
C THR A 558 16.14 -24.78 8.53
N ILE A 559 15.77 -24.96 7.28
CA ILE A 559 14.66 -25.82 6.89
C ILE A 559 15.19 -27.04 6.13
N THR A 560 14.86 -28.23 6.61
CA THR A 560 15.22 -29.50 5.98
C THR A 560 13.96 -30.34 5.70
N ALA A 561 14.04 -31.19 4.67
CA ALA A 561 12.96 -32.00 4.13
C ALA A 561 11.77 -31.22 3.54
N VAL A 562 11.38 -31.61 2.32
CA VAL A 562 10.03 -31.45 1.79
C VAL A 562 9.62 -32.85 1.42
N SER A 563 8.98 -33.58 2.33
CA SER A 563 8.41 -34.88 1.96
C SER A 563 7.50 -34.67 0.75
N SER A 564 7.67 -35.44 -0.33
CA SER A 564 6.77 -35.40 -1.49
C SER A 564 5.31 -35.48 -1.03
N PRO A 565 4.37 -34.81 -1.74
CA PRO A 565 2.96 -34.80 -1.34
C PRO A 565 2.51 -36.22 -1.04
N LEU A 566 2.01 -36.44 0.18
CA LEU A 566 1.47 -37.71 0.63
C LEU A 566 0.56 -38.26 -0.46
N HIS A 567 1.03 -39.27 -1.20
CA HIS A 567 0.18 -40.05 -2.08
C HIS A 567 -1.01 -40.51 -1.27
N SER A 568 -2.19 -40.04 -1.68
CA SER A 568 -3.47 -40.16 -1.00
C SER A 568 -3.59 -41.42 -0.13
N CYS A 569 -3.61 -41.26 1.19
CA CYS A 569 -4.39 -42.19 1.98
C CYS A 569 -5.85 -41.80 1.74
N LYS A 570 -6.50 -42.44 0.76
CA LYS A 570 -7.96 -42.45 0.62
C LYS A 570 -8.53 -43.10 1.89
N LYS A 571 -8.62 -42.35 2.98
CA LYS A 571 -9.54 -42.64 4.07
C LYS A 571 -10.60 -41.57 4.03
N SER A 572 -11.77 -42.00 3.57
CA SER A 572 -13.04 -41.28 3.70
C SER A 572 -13.12 -40.59 5.06
N LEU A 573 -13.16 -39.26 5.05
CA LEU A 573 -13.60 -38.49 6.22
C LEU A 573 -15.04 -38.93 6.56
N PRO A 574 -15.36 -39.23 7.83
CA PRO A 574 -16.73 -39.52 8.21
C PRO A 574 -17.56 -38.25 8.05
N HIS A 575 -18.76 -38.40 7.49
CA HIS A 575 -19.79 -37.37 7.48
C HIS A 575 -20.02 -36.85 8.91
N ILE A 576 -19.52 -35.64 9.21
CA ILE A 576 -20.01 -34.86 10.33
C ILE A 576 -21.23 -34.10 9.79
N GLY A 577 -22.41 -34.60 10.14
CA GLY A 577 -23.67 -33.91 9.89
C GLY A 577 -23.70 -32.63 10.71
N ILE A 578 -23.76 -31.50 10.02
CA ILE A 578 -24.14 -30.22 10.62
C ILE A 578 -25.68 -30.18 10.57
N GLY A 579 -26.29 -30.38 11.74
CA GLY A 579 -27.70 -30.02 11.95
C GLY A 579 -27.84 -28.50 11.97
N LEU A 580 -28.87 -28.03 11.27
CA LEU A 580 -29.28 -26.63 11.08
C LEU A 580 -29.38 -25.82 12.38
#